data_AF-A0A7V8JVM9-F1
#
_entry.id   AF-A0A7V8JVM9-F1
#
_cell.length_a   1.000
_cell.length_b   1.000
_cell.length_c   1.000
_cell.angle_alpha   90.00
_cell.angle_beta   90.00
_cell.angle_gamma   90.00
#
_symmetry.space_group_name_H-M   'P 1'
#
loop_
_entity.id
_entity.type
_entity.pdbx_description
1 polymer ?
#
loop_
_entity_poly.entity_id
_entity_poly.type
_entity_poly.pdbx_seq_one_letter_code
_entity_poly.pdbx_strand_id
1 'polypeptide(L)'
;MGMELYFNVWEKGEPGQMPLADLDAAFADAIVHRETEGDEFFWRLEYAMPGPEWKTSAPRDEELTSADAWTSADVYGAITEGTVPPMCNGLTFSGAPDHPAFYASLIRLLQGATSAVFWPGENALVIGQKESIPHLPQDMIESLGEPLPRDPAGRHPGAHRAKLSVSRRR
;
A
#
# COMPACT_ATOMS: atom_id res chain seq x y z
N MET A 1 -15.60 5.71 -0.20
CA MET A 1 -14.96 4.69 -1.05
C MET A 1 -13.47 4.79 -0.82
N GLY A 2 -12.90 3.85 -0.08
CA GLY A 2 -11.44 3.75 0.05
C GLY A 2 -10.86 3.03 -1.17
N MET A 3 -9.57 3.22 -1.41
CA MET A 3 -8.85 2.57 -2.50
C MET A 3 -8.48 1.13 -2.10
N GLU A 4 -8.54 0.21 -3.05
CA GLU A 4 -7.95 -1.13 -2.91
C GLU A 4 -6.48 -1.09 -3.35
N LEU A 5 -5.60 -1.65 -2.53
CA LEU A 5 -4.19 -1.86 -2.87
C LEU A 5 -3.91 -3.36 -2.92
N TYR A 6 -3.18 -3.79 -3.93
CA TYR A 6 -2.72 -5.16 -4.07
C TYR A 6 -1.21 -5.19 -3.87
N PHE A 7 -0.73 -6.09 -3.02
CA PHE A 7 0.69 -6.33 -2.79
C PHE A 7 1.01 -7.75 -3.23
N ASN A 8 1.93 -7.92 -4.18
CA ASN A 8 2.37 -9.23 -4.65
C ASN A 8 3.88 -9.35 -4.59
N VAL A 9 4.36 -10.55 -4.26
CA VAL A 9 5.77 -10.92 -4.33
C VAL A 9 6.02 -11.61 -5.67
N TRP A 10 7.16 -11.31 -6.29
CA TRP A 10 7.56 -11.83 -7.58
C TRP A 10 8.99 -12.37 -7.53
N GLU A 11 9.21 -13.53 -8.14
CA GLU A 11 10.53 -14.10 -8.35
C GLU A 11 10.63 -14.59 -9.80
N LYS A 12 11.53 -13.98 -10.59
CA LYS A 12 11.81 -14.39 -11.98
C LYS A 12 10.57 -14.46 -12.90
N GLY A 13 9.59 -13.58 -12.69
CA GLY A 13 8.35 -13.53 -13.49
C GLY A 13 7.22 -14.39 -12.95
N GLU A 14 7.46 -15.17 -11.88
CA GLU A 14 6.49 -16.03 -11.23
C GLU A 14 6.10 -15.49 -9.84
N PRO A 15 4.93 -15.85 -9.29
CA PRO A 15 4.56 -15.51 -7.93
C PRO A 15 5.62 -16.01 -6.93
N GLY A 16 6.22 -15.07 -6.21
CA GLY A 16 7.14 -15.34 -5.11
C GLY A 16 6.40 -15.54 -3.80
N GLN A 17 7.15 -15.66 -2.70
CA GLN A 17 6.60 -15.86 -1.36
C GLN A 17 7.27 -14.95 -0.34
N MET A 18 6.52 -14.49 0.66
CA MET A 18 7.07 -13.86 1.85
C MET A 18 6.53 -14.52 3.13
N PRO A 19 7.33 -14.57 4.21
CA PRO A 19 6.86 -14.99 5.52
C PRO A 19 5.71 -14.10 6.02
N LEU A 20 4.65 -14.71 6.57
CA LEU A 20 3.57 -13.97 7.22
C LEU A 20 4.09 -13.18 8.44
N ALA A 21 5.20 -13.62 9.03
CA ALA A 21 5.89 -12.91 10.09
C ALA A 21 6.46 -11.54 9.65
N ASP A 22 6.86 -11.38 8.38
CA ASP A 22 7.34 -10.10 7.87
C ASP A 22 6.17 -9.12 7.72
N LEU A 23 5.01 -9.61 7.29
CA LEU A 23 3.76 -8.86 7.28
C LEU A 23 3.36 -8.42 8.68
N ASP A 24 3.43 -9.32 9.66
CA ASP A 24 3.13 -9.03 11.06
C ASP A 24 4.06 -7.95 11.60
N ALA A 25 5.37 -8.12 11.42
CA ALA A 25 6.38 -7.18 11.88
C ALA A 25 6.21 -5.78 11.27
N ALA A 26 5.80 -5.68 10.00
CA ALA A 26 5.60 -4.40 9.35
C ALA A 26 4.41 -3.61 9.92
N PHE A 27 3.33 -4.29 10.30
CA PHE A 27 2.08 -3.67 10.75
C PHE A 27 1.78 -3.87 12.24
N ALA A 28 2.70 -4.45 13.01
CA ALA A 28 2.50 -4.84 14.42
C ALA A 28 1.81 -3.76 15.27
N ASP A 29 2.21 -2.50 15.10
CA ASP A 29 1.70 -1.36 15.87
C ASP A 29 0.25 -0.96 15.52
N ALA A 30 -0.27 -1.40 14.36
CA ALA A 30 -1.59 -1.02 13.85
C ALA A 30 -2.61 -2.17 13.89
N ILE A 31 -2.18 -3.42 14.09
CA ILE A 31 -3.09 -4.57 14.06
C ILE A 31 -3.96 -4.59 15.33
N VAL A 32 -5.28 -4.46 15.15
CA VAL A 32 -6.27 -4.54 16.23
C VAL A 32 -7.07 -5.85 16.23
N HIS A 33 -7.09 -6.55 15.09
CA HIS A 33 -7.80 -7.82 14.96
C HIS A 33 -7.06 -8.75 13.99
N ARG A 34 -7.08 -10.05 14.31
CA ARG A 34 -6.56 -11.12 13.46
C ARG A 34 -7.55 -12.28 13.47
N GLU A 35 -7.83 -12.80 12.29
CA GLU A 35 -8.61 -14.00 12.06
C GLU A 35 -7.91 -14.86 11.02
N THR A 36 -8.04 -16.18 11.15
CA THR A 36 -7.50 -17.16 10.21
C THR A 36 -8.50 -18.27 10.08
N GLU A 37 -8.94 -18.53 8.86
CA GLU A 37 -9.90 -19.57 8.53
C GLU A 37 -9.30 -20.43 7.42
N GLY A 38 -8.95 -21.67 7.75
CA GLY A 38 -8.27 -22.56 6.79
C GLY A 38 -6.91 -22.00 6.35
N ASP A 39 -6.77 -21.79 5.04
CA ASP A 39 -5.62 -21.18 4.39
C ASP A 39 -5.80 -19.68 4.14
N GLU A 40 -6.86 -19.04 4.62
CA GLU A 40 -7.06 -17.60 4.48
C GLU A 40 -6.78 -16.87 5.80
N PHE A 41 -6.26 -15.64 5.69
CA PHE A 41 -6.10 -14.74 6.84
C PHE A 41 -6.79 -13.41 6.61
N PHE A 42 -7.25 -12.81 7.71
CA PHE A 42 -7.86 -11.49 7.74
C PHE A 42 -7.32 -10.69 8.94
N TRP A 43 -6.74 -9.52 8.70
CA TRP A 43 -6.30 -8.60 9.74
C TRP A 43 -6.97 -7.25 9.58
N ARG A 44 -7.33 -6.62 10.70
CA ARG A 44 -7.76 -5.22 10.72
C ARG A 44 -6.65 -4.34 11.28
N LEU A 45 -6.32 -3.29 10.51
CA LEU A 45 -5.40 -2.24 10.89
C LEU A 45 -6.18 -0.99 11.28
N GLU A 46 -5.82 -0.35 12.39
CA GLU A 46 -6.39 0.93 12.81
C GLU A 46 -5.29 1.95 13.08
N TYR A 47 -5.51 3.18 12.62
CA TYR A 47 -4.61 4.31 12.77
C TYR A 47 -5.37 5.50 13.34
N ALA A 48 -4.83 6.07 14.42
CA ALA A 48 -5.34 7.31 14.96
C ALA A 48 -5.04 8.45 13.98
N MET A 49 -6.07 9.15 13.52
CA MET A 49 -5.88 10.31 12.67
C MET A 49 -5.25 11.43 13.51
N PRO A 50 -4.12 12.03 13.06
CA PRO A 50 -3.67 13.25 13.70
C PRO A 50 -4.80 14.28 13.63
N GLY A 51 -4.96 15.06 14.72
CA GLY A 51 -5.97 16.11 14.80
C GLY A 51 -5.89 17.09 13.61
N PRO A 52 -6.88 17.99 13.44
CA PRO A 52 -7.13 18.75 12.20
C PRO A 52 -5.97 19.60 11.62
N GLU A 53 -4.82 19.63 12.28
CA GLU A 53 -3.63 20.39 11.91
C GLU A 53 -3.00 19.95 10.57
N TRP A 54 -3.16 18.69 10.15
CA TRP A 54 -2.60 18.19 8.87
C TRP A 54 -3.45 18.52 7.62
N LYS A 55 -4.70 19.00 7.80
CA LYS A 55 -5.57 19.52 6.71
C LYS A 55 -5.65 21.05 6.70
N THR A 56 -4.58 21.75 7.03
CA THR A 56 -4.57 23.22 7.06
C THR A 56 -4.33 23.83 5.67
N SER A 57 -5.35 23.77 4.81
CA SER A 57 -5.54 24.77 3.73
C SER A 57 -7.02 25.08 3.40
N ALA A 58 -7.98 24.61 4.20
CA ALA A 58 -9.39 25.01 4.07
C ALA A 58 -9.76 26.04 5.16
N PRO A 59 -10.52 27.10 4.82
CA PRO A 59 -10.97 28.08 5.81
C PRO A 59 -11.89 27.42 6.83
N ARG A 60 -11.61 27.76 8.08
CA ARG A 60 -12.16 27.20 9.31
C ARG A 60 -13.55 27.82 9.54
N ASP A 61 -14.59 27.04 9.28
CA ASP A 61 -15.90 27.24 9.89
C ASP A 61 -16.41 25.89 10.39
N GLU A 62 -16.96 25.94 11.59
CA GLU A 62 -17.55 24.86 12.38
C GLU A 62 -16.61 23.95 13.18
N GLU A 63 -17.01 23.85 14.44
CA GLU A 63 -16.39 23.27 15.61
C GLU A 63 -16.26 21.74 15.46
N LEU A 64 -15.18 21.26 14.81
CA LEU A 64 -14.78 19.86 14.91
C LEU A 64 -14.29 19.60 16.33
N THR A 65 -15.13 18.95 17.13
CA THR A 65 -14.70 18.31 18.37
C THR A 65 -13.62 17.28 18.04
N SER A 66 -12.38 17.61 18.39
CA SER A 66 -11.24 16.71 18.31
C SER A 66 -11.38 15.64 19.38
N ALA A 67 -11.95 14.49 19.04
CA ALA A 67 -11.84 13.27 19.82
C ALA A 67 -11.90 12.07 18.87
N ASP A 68 -10.79 11.32 18.81
CA ASP A 68 -10.74 9.93 18.34
C ASP A 68 -11.26 9.67 16.91
N ALA A 69 -10.84 10.48 15.94
CA ALA A 69 -11.00 10.08 14.54
C ALA A 69 -9.99 8.97 14.23
N TRP A 70 -10.48 7.78 13.89
CA TRP A 70 -9.65 6.64 13.44
C TRP A 70 -9.88 6.39 11.95
N THR A 71 -8.86 5.86 11.30
CA THR A 71 -8.96 5.30 9.95
C THR A 71 -8.45 3.86 9.97
N SER A 72 -8.96 3.02 9.09
CA SER A 72 -8.67 1.60 9.10
C SER A 72 -8.41 1.06 7.70
N ALA A 73 -7.68 -0.05 7.65
CA ALA A 73 -7.55 -0.90 6.47
C ALA A 73 -7.81 -2.35 6.89
N ASP A 74 -8.58 -3.05 6.06
CA ASP A 74 -8.75 -4.48 6.19
C ASP A 74 -7.76 -5.18 5.25
N VAL A 75 -6.99 -6.13 5.77
CA VAL A 75 -5.93 -6.85 5.08
C VAL A 75 -6.33 -8.30 4.96
N TYR A 76 -6.28 -8.88 3.77
CA TYR A 76 -6.60 -10.28 3.58
C TYR A 76 -5.76 -10.91 2.47
N GLY A 77 -5.53 -12.21 2.60
CA GLY A 77 -4.75 -13.00 1.66
C GLY A 77 -4.77 -14.48 2.01
N ALA A 78 -4.06 -15.27 1.20
CA ALA A 78 -3.94 -16.71 1.38
C ALA A 78 -2.56 -17.09 1.92
N ILE A 79 -2.55 -18.00 2.90
CA ILE A 79 -1.40 -18.70 3.44
C ILE A 79 -1.07 -19.86 2.49
N THR A 80 0.18 -19.96 2.07
CA THR A 80 0.63 -21.08 1.24
C THR A 80 0.61 -22.38 2.05
N GLU A 81 -0.16 -23.36 1.56
CA GLU A 81 -0.25 -24.69 2.16
C GLU A 81 1.14 -25.36 2.29
N GLY A 82 1.37 -26.03 3.43
CA GLY A 82 2.57 -26.84 3.65
C GLY A 82 3.85 -26.06 3.96
N THR A 83 3.77 -24.73 4.14
CA THR A 83 4.93 -23.89 4.47
C THR A 83 5.11 -23.72 5.98
N VAL A 84 6.36 -23.84 6.46
CA VAL A 84 6.76 -23.58 7.85
C VAL A 84 8.08 -22.79 7.84
N PRO A 85 8.10 -21.51 8.26
CA PRO A 85 6.98 -20.73 8.78
C PRO A 85 5.89 -20.46 7.72
N PRO A 86 4.67 -20.06 8.13
CA PRO A 86 3.60 -19.72 7.19
C PRO A 86 4.02 -18.63 6.21
N MET A 87 3.79 -18.85 4.91
CA MET A 87 4.13 -17.93 3.83
C MET A 87 2.87 -17.41 3.12
N CYS A 88 2.98 -16.32 2.36
CA CYS A 88 1.94 -15.85 1.45
C CYS A 88 2.57 -15.28 0.17
N ASN A 89 1.82 -15.30 -0.95
CA ASN A 89 2.31 -14.82 -2.25
C ASN A 89 1.86 -13.38 -2.56
N GLY A 90 0.86 -12.91 -1.84
CA GLY A 90 0.28 -11.59 -1.99
C GLY A 90 -0.91 -11.38 -1.07
N LEU A 91 -1.38 -10.14 -1.03
CA LEU A 91 -2.47 -9.71 -0.15
C LEU A 91 -3.16 -8.48 -0.72
N THR A 92 -4.37 -8.24 -0.24
CA THR A 92 -5.17 -7.07 -0.58
C THR A 92 -5.39 -6.22 0.65
N PHE A 93 -5.26 -4.91 0.49
CA PHE A 93 -5.71 -3.92 1.45
C PHE A 93 -7.01 -3.30 0.94
N SER A 94 -8.11 -3.52 1.64
CA SER A 94 -9.36 -2.82 1.40
C SER A 94 -9.45 -1.59 2.30
N GLY A 95 -9.80 -0.46 1.68
CA GLY A 95 -9.97 0.79 2.42
C GLY A 95 -8.66 1.46 2.83
N ALA A 96 -7.58 1.27 2.07
CA ALA A 96 -6.24 1.77 2.42
C ALA A 96 -6.27 3.22 2.96
N PRO A 97 -5.85 3.45 4.21
CA PRO A 97 -5.97 4.75 4.85
C PRO A 97 -4.93 5.74 4.30
N ASP A 98 -5.33 7.01 4.19
CA ASP A 98 -4.39 8.10 3.94
C ASP A 98 -3.63 8.46 5.22
N HIS A 99 -2.79 7.53 5.69
CA HIS A 99 -2.07 7.64 6.94
C HIS A 99 -0.55 7.38 6.75
N PRO A 100 0.34 8.29 7.19
CA PRO A 100 1.78 8.14 6.96
C PRO A 100 2.38 6.84 7.51
N ALA A 101 1.91 6.38 8.68
CA ALA A 101 2.40 5.13 9.27
C ALA A 101 2.01 3.90 8.44
N PHE A 102 0.84 3.90 7.80
CA PHE A 102 0.42 2.83 6.90
C PHE A 102 1.37 2.70 5.71
N TYR A 103 1.65 3.82 5.04
CA TYR A 103 2.59 3.84 3.91
C TYR A 103 4.02 3.54 4.34
N ALA A 104 4.45 3.94 5.53
CA ALA A 104 5.76 3.59 6.07
C ALA A 104 5.90 2.06 6.27
N SER A 105 4.88 1.40 6.80
CA SER A 105 4.83 -0.06 6.94
C SER A 105 4.82 -0.76 5.58
N LEU A 106 4.04 -0.25 4.62
CA LEU A 106 4.03 -0.78 3.26
C LEU A 106 5.40 -0.66 2.56
N ILE A 107 6.10 0.46 2.77
CA ILE A 107 7.46 0.66 2.26
C ILE A 107 8.44 -0.32 2.91
N ARG A 108 8.31 -0.62 4.21
CA ARG A 108 9.15 -1.62 4.89
C ARG A 108 8.97 -3.01 4.28
N LEU A 109 7.74 -3.40 3.95
CA LEU A 109 7.47 -4.68 3.27
C LEU A 109 8.10 -4.72 1.88
N LEU A 110 7.89 -3.65 1.12
CA LEU A 110 8.49 -3.50 -0.21
C LEU A 110 10.03 -3.61 -0.17
N GLN A 111 10.67 -3.19 0.92
CA GLN A 111 12.13 -3.31 1.09
C GLN A 111 12.60 -4.73 1.39
N GLY A 112 11.75 -5.57 1.99
CA GLY A 112 12.12 -6.92 2.44
C GLY A 112 12.07 -7.99 1.35
N ALA A 113 11.33 -7.76 0.26
CA ALA A 113 11.10 -8.75 -0.79
C ALA A 113 11.10 -8.14 -2.19
N THR A 114 11.39 -8.95 -3.22
CA THR A 114 11.13 -8.61 -4.62
C THR A 114 9.63 -8.52 -4.85
N SER A 115 9.05 -7.38 -4.52
CA SER A 115 7.61 -7.18 -4.42
C SER A 115 7.16 -5.90 -5.12
N ALA A 116 5.87 -5.87 -5.45
CA ALA A 116 5.20 -4.74 -6.06
C ALA A 116 3.88 -4.46 -5.37
N VAL A 117 3.56 -3.18 -5.24
CA VAL A 117 2.24 -2.68 -4.88
C VAL A 117 1.59 -2.08 -6.11
N PHE A 118 0.32 -2.39 -6.33
CA PHE A 118 -0.44 -1.79 -7.40
C PHE A 118 -1.90 -1.51 -7.03
N TRP A 119 -2.55 -0.67 -7.83
CA TRP A 119 -3.95 -0.31 -7.70
C TRP A 119 -4.58 -0.05 -9.07
N PRO A 120 -5.92 0.04 -9.19
CA PRO A 120 -6.54 0.41 -10.44
C PRO A 120 -6.22 1.87 -10.82
N GLY A 121 -5.64 2.09 -12.01
CA GLY A 121 -5.37 3.42 -12.55
C GLY A 121 -4.06 3.51 -13.34
N GLU A 122 -3.75 4.72 -13.83
CA GLU A 122 -2.47 4.99 -14.49
C GLU A 122 -1.36 5.27 -13.48
N ASN A 123 -0.13 4.85 -13.79
CA ASN A 123 1.05 4.99 -12.92
C ASN A 123 0.80 4.37 -11.53
N ALA A 124 0.14 3.21 -11.54
CA ALA A 124 -0.38 2.56 -10.37
C ALA A 124 0.45 1.33 -9.99
N LEU A 125 1.76 1.39 -10.23
CA LEU A 125 2.71 0.32 -9.98
C LEU A 125 3.95 0.87 -9.26
N VAL A 126 4.14 0.43 -8.02
CA VAL A 126 5.25 0.84 -7.16
C VAL A 126 6.06 -0.40 -6.77
N ILE A 127 7.37 -0.29 -6.88
CA ILE A 127 8.32 -1.34 -6.51
C ILE A 127 9.22 -0.90 -5.38
N GLY A 128 9.58 -1.86 -4.51
CA GLY A 128 10.49 -1.60 -3.39
C GLY A 128 11.95 -1.51 -3.77
N GLN A 129 12.37 -2.32 -4.74
CA GLN A 129 13.75 -2.42 -5.21
C GLN A 129 13.76 -2.35 -6.74
N LYS A 130 14.77 -1.70 -7.34
CA LYS A 130 14.89 -1.62 -8.81
C LYS A 130 15.14 -3.01 -9.40
N GLU A 131 15.76 -3.87 -8.62
CA GLU A 131 16.03 -5.28 -8.86
C GLU A 131 14.74 -6.08 -9.04
N SER A 132 13.58 -5.58 -8.56
CA SER A 132 12.27 -6.20 -8.79
C SER A 132 11.76 -6.04 -10.23
N ILE A 133 12.18 -4.99 -10.96
CA ILE A 133 11.72 -4.71 -12.34
C ILE A 133 11.82 -5.92 -13.27
N PRO A 134 12.97 -6.62 -13.40
CA PRO A 134 13.09 -7.78 -14.29
C PRO A 134 12.26 -8.99 -13.85
N HIS A 135 11.68 -8.97 -12.65
CA HIS A 135 10.85 -10.05 -12.11
C HIS A 135 9.35 -9.79 -12.29
N LEU A 136 8.95 -8.59 -12.75
CA LEU A 136 7.55 -8.26 -12.97
C LEU A 136 7.03 -8.88 -14.27
N PRO A 137 5.77 -9.37 -14.29
CA PRO A 137 5.11 -9.74 -15.54
C PRO A 137 5.04 -8.57 -16.50
N GLN A 138 5.33 -8.81 -17.78
CA GLN A 138 5.33 -7.75 -18.81
C GLN A 138 3.95 -7.09 -18.95
N ASP A 139 2.88 -7.88 -18.96
CA ASP A 139 1.50 -7.39 -19.06
C ASP A 139 1.12 -6.42 -17.93
N MET A 140 1.74 -6.57 -16.76
CA MET A 140 1.53 -5.68 -15.62
C MET A 140 2.12 -4.29 -15.87
N ILE A 141 3.31 -4.24 -16.47
CA ILE A 141 3.96 -2.97 -16.86
C ILE A 141 3.16 -2.27 -17.96
N GLU A 142 2.68 -3.02 -18.94
CA GLU A 142 1.88 -2.48 -20.05
C GLU A 142 0.54 -1.90 -19.56
N SER A 143 -0.08 -2.52 -18.56
CA SER A 143 -1.40 -2.13 -18.05
C SER A 143 -1.36 -1.01 -17.00
N LEU A 144 -0.33 -1.00 -16.15
CA LEU A 144 -0.25 -0.09 -14.98
C LEU A 144 0.75 1.06 -15.16
N GLY A 145 1.55 1.00 -16.23
CA GLY A 145 2.59 1.97 -16.54
C GLY A 145 3.97 1.56 -16.00
N GLU A 146 4.96 2.42 -16.24
CA GLU A 146 6.33 2.17 -15.82
C GLU A 146 6.43 2.01 -14.29
N PRO A 147 7.14 0.97 -13.79
CA PRO A 147 7.34 0.79 -12.36
C PRO A 147 8.04 2.01 -11.77
N LEU A 148 7.35 2.71 -10.88
CA LEU A 148 7.94 3.86 -10.23
C LEU A 148 8.85 3.38 -9.09
N PRO A 149 10.16 3.67 -9.14
CA PRO A 149 11.01 3.47 -7.97
C PRO A 149 10.50 4.42 -6.87
N ARG A 150 10.58 3.96 -5.62
CA ARG A 150 10.26 4.76 -4.42
C ARG A 150 10.66 6.23 -4.57
N ASP A 151 9.71 7.14 -4.35
CA ASP A 151 10.05 8.51 -3.95
C ASP A 151 10.39 8.49 -2.45
N PRO A 152 11.63 8.80 -2.04
CA PRO A 152 12.01 8.86 -0.62
C PRO A 152 11.19 9.88 0.20
N ALA A 153 10.45 10.78 -0.45
CA ALA A 153 9.60 11.78 0.20
C ALA A 153 8.17 11.30 0.52
N GLY A 154 7.78 10.05 0.20
CA GLY A 154 6.43 9.53 0.47
C GLY A 154 5.31 10.28 -0.25
N ARG A 155 5.64 11.03 -1.32
CA ARG A 155 4.64 11.76 -2.10
C ARG A 155 3.97 10.82 -3.10
N HIS A 156 2.65 10.78 -3.03
CA HIS A 156 1.81 10.13 -4.00
C HIS A 156 2.17 10.61 -5.43
N PRO A 157 2.37 9.72 -6.42
CA PRO A 157 2.56 10.11 -7.81
C PRO A 157 1.37 10.89 -8.40
N GLY A 158 0.20 10.84 -7.74
CA GLY A 158 -1.02 11.54 -8.15
C GLY A 158 -1.09 13.02 -7.72
N ALA A 159 -0.17 13.52 -6.88
CA ALA A 159 -0.27 14.89 -6.36
C ALA A 159 0.31 15.97 -7.29
N HIS A 160 1.00 15.61 -8.38
CA HIS A 160 1.64 16.58 -9.27
C HIS A 160 1.53 16.20 -10.76
N ARG A 161 0.30 16.16 -11.29
CA ARG A 161 0.10 16.39 -12.74
C ARG A 161 -1.14 17.20 -13.10
N ALA A 162 -1.60 18.06 -12.20
CA ALA A 162 -2.52 19.15 -12.53
C ALA A 162 -1.82 20.50 -12.30
N LYS A 163 -0.90 20.87 -13.20
CA LYS A 163 -0.40 22.24 -13.46
C LYS A 163 0.87 22.12 -14.28
N LEU A 164 0.76 22.03 -15.60
CA LEU A 164 1.74 22.53 -16.58
C LEU A 164 1.20 22.28 -17.99
N SER A 165 0.18 23.05 -18.37
CA SER A 165 0.00 23.49 -19.75
C SER A 165 -0.20 25.00 -19.74
N VAL A 166 0.96 25.65 -19.74
CA VAL A 166 1.15 27.08 -19.94
C VAL A 166 0.64 27.47 -21.34
N SER A 167 -0.18 28.51 -21.36
CA SER A 167 -0.27 29.57 -22.38
C SER A 167 0.24 29.23 -23.80
N ARG A 168 -0.69 29.13 -24.75
CA ARG A 168 -0.50 29.75 -26.06
C ARG A 168 -1.71 30.59 -26.40
N ARG A 169 -1.58 31.90 -26.18
CA ARG A 169 -2.26 32.92 -26.97
C ARG A 169 -1.93 32.69 -28.45
N ARG A 170 -2.95 32.64 -29.30
CA ARG A 170 -3.00 33.42 -30.53
C ARG A 170 -4.44 33.84 -30.75
#